data_AF-A0A556AFS2-F1
#
_entry.id   AF-A0A556AFS2-F1
#
_cell.length_a   1.000
_cell.length_b   1.000
_cell.length_c   1.000
_cell.angle_alpha   90.00
_cell.angle_beta   90.00
_cell.angle_gamma   90.00
#
_symmetry.space_group_name_H-M   'P 1'
#
loop_
_entity.id
_entity.type
_entity.pdbx_description
1 polymer ?
#
loop_
_entity_poly.entity_id
_entity_poly.type
_entity_poly.pdbx_seq_one_letter_code
_entity_poly.pdbx_strand_id
1 'polypeptide(L)'
;MRPILPRRRPAGAPWPRSARTRRVSLSCLSGLRRAGLSAALALAAAGPVQAAQPWPAKPVQFIVPFPAGGVTDIVGRLYANELARLLGQPFIVDNRGGAGG
;
A
#
# COMPACT_ATOMS: atom_id res chain seq x y z
N MET A 1 -48.78 30.82 70.37
CA MET A 1 -47.69 29.91 69.99
C MET A 1 -48.23 28.49 69.86
N ARG A 2 -48.40 28.00 68.63
CA ARG A 2 -48.42 26.58 68.22
C ARG A 2 -48.21 26.52 66.69
N PRO A 3 -47.58 25.47 66.16
CA PRO A 3 -46.54 25.59 65.14
C PRO A 3 -47.09 25.56 63.71
N ILE A 4 -46.44 26.33 62.84
CA ILE A 4 -46.66 26.36 61.39
C ILE A 4 -46.31 24.99 60.80
N LEU A 5 -47.30 24.30 60.24
CA LEU A 5 -47.07 23.06 59.48
C LEU A 5 -46.46 23.38 58.11
N PRO A 6 -45.44 22.63 57.64
CA PRO A 6 -44.82 22.87 56.34
C PRO A 6 -45.74 22.39 55.20
N ARG A 7 -45.93 23.26 54.20
CA ARG A 7 -46.65 22.97 52.94
C ARG A 7 -46.09 21.71 52.28
N ARG A 8 -46.96 20.73 52.03
CA ARG A 8 -46.65 19.55 51.20
C ARG A 8 -46.34 20.00 49.77
N ARG A 9 -45.16 19.64 49.25
CA ARG A 9 -44.80 19.80 47.83
C ARG A 9 -45.65 18.83 46.98
N PRO A 10 -46.13 19.23 45.78
CA PRO A 10 -46.82 18.32 44.88
C PRO A 10 -45.84 17.26 44.34
N ALA A 11 -46.20 15.99 44.53
CA ALA A 11 -45.54 14.87 43.89
C ALA A 11 -45.91 14.88 42.40
N GLY A 12 -44.94 15.16 41.52
CA GLY A 12 -45.16 15.03 40.07
C GLY A 12 -44.41 16.00 39.17
N ALA A 13 -43.61 16.94 39.68
CA ALA A 13 -42.79 17.77 38.78
C ALA A 13 -41.66 16.93 38.17
N PRO A 14 -41.62 16.73 36.83
CA PRO A 14 -40.52 16.02 36.20
C PRO A 14 -39.21 16.78 36.43
N TRP A 15 -38.16 16.04 36.81
CA TRP A 15 -36.82 16.58 37.06
C TRP A 15 -36.34 17.38 35.84
N PRO A 16 -35.73 18.56 36.01
CA PRO A 16 -35.12 19.24 34.88
C PRO A 16 -33.98 18.35 34.37
N ARG A 17 -34.21 17.68 33.23
CA ARG A 17 -33.13 17.06 32.48
C ARG A 17 -32.28 18.23 32.02
N SER A 18 -31.15 18.43 32.69
CA SER A 18 -30.14 19.33 32.20
C SER A 18 -29.82 18.88 30.78
N ALA A 19 -30.27 19.68 29.81
CA ALA A 19 -29.80 19.61 28.45
C ALA A 19 -28.32 19.90 28.53
N ARG A 20 -27.52 18.86 28.76
CA ARG A 20 -26.08 18.90 28.71
C ARG A 20 -25.75 19.03 27.23
N THR A 21 -25.93 20.24 26.70
CA THR A 21 -25.40 20.67 25.42
C THR A 21 -23.92 20.33 25.48
N ARG A 22 -23.54 19.23 24.83
CA ARG A 22 -22.14 18.85 24.67
C ARG A 22 -21.55 19.92 23.78
N ARG A 23 -21.09 21.00 24.41
CA ARG A 23 -20.15 21.92 23.80
C ARG A 23 -18.99 21.03 23.39
N VAL A 24 -18.86 20.74 22.10
CA VAL A 24 -17.70 20.02 21.58
C VAL A 24 -16.52 20.87 22.02
N SER A 25 -15.77 20.36 22.99
CA SER A 25 -14.65 21.09 23.55
C SER A 25 -13.69 21.41 22.41
N LEU A 26 -13.22 22.66 22.34
CA LEU A 26 -12.27 23.11 21.32
C LEU A 26 -11.02 22.22 21.26
N SER A 27 -10.74 21.47 22.34
CA SER A 27 -9.71 20.43 22.45
C SER A 27 -9.91 19.22 21.52
N CYS A 28 -11.14 18.90 21.10
CA CYS A 28 -11.40 17.84 20.12
C CYS A 28 -11.07 18.30 18.69
N LEU A 29 -11.31 19.58 18.37
CA LEU A 29 -11.02 20.14 17.05
C LEU A 29 -9.50 20.27 16.81
N SER A 30 -8.71 20.51 17.85
CA SER A 30 -7.25 20.57 17.75
C SER A 30 -6.61 19.20 17.51
N GLY A 31 -7.20 18.12 18.05
CA GLY A 31 -6.80 16.74 17.78
C GLY A 31 -6.99 16.35 16.30
N LEU A 32 -8.15 16.67 15.72
CA LEU A 32 -8.44 16.41 14.31
C LEU A 32 -7.55 17.21 13.37
N ARG A 33 -7.22 18.46 13.71
CA ARG A 33 -6.29 19.29 12.93
C ARG A 33 -4.87 18.73 12.91
N ARG A 34 -4.38 18.25 14.05
CA ARG A 34 -3.05 17.60 14.16
C ARG A 34 -3.02 16.27 13.39
N ALA A 35 -4.07 15.47 13.49
CA ALA A 35 -4.20 14.22 12.74
C ALA A 35 -4.26 14.45 11.22
N GLY A 36 -4.95 15.49 10.76
CA GLY A 36 -4.99 15.88 9.36
C GLY A 36 -3.64 16.34 8.82
N LEU A 37 -2.90 17.14 9.61
CA LEU A 37 -1.54 17.56 9.28
C LEU A 37 -0.58 16.38 9.20
N SER A 38 -0.62 15.46 10.16
CA SER A 38 0.26 14.29 10.15
C SER A 38 -0.04 13.35 8.98
N ALA A 39 -1.32 13.17 8.62
CA ALA A 39 -1.69 12.38 7.44
C ALA A 39 -1.21 13.04 6.14
N ALA A 40 -1.41 14.36 5.99
CA ALA A 40 -0.93 15.09 4.82
C ALA A 40 0.60 15.02 4.67
N LEU A 41 1.34 15.13 5.78
CA LEU A 41 2.79 14.94 5.80
C LEU A 41 3.20 13.51 5.43
N ALA A 42 2.48 12.49 5.90
CA ALA A 42 2.75 11.10 5.54
C ALA A 42 2.51 10.81 4.05
N LEU A 43 1.44 11.38 3.47
CA LEU A 43 1.16 11.29 2.04
C LEU A 43 2.16 12.08 1.19
N ALA A 44 2.62 13.25 1.66
CA ALA A 44 3.67 14.02 0.99
C ALA A 44 5.05 13.36 1.08
N ALA A 45 5.30 12.59 2.16
CA ALA A 45 6.51 11.80 2.34
C ALA A 45 6.47 10.46 1.58
N ALA A 46 5.28 10.01 1.14
CA ALA A 46 5.16 8.89 0.23
C ALA A 46 5.69 9.32 -1.14
N GLY A 47 6.94 8.95 -1.42
CA GLY A 47 7.57 9.21 -2.70
C GLY A 47 6.81 8.57 -3.88
N PRO A 48 7.15 8.95 -5.11
CA PRO A 48 6.51 8.40 -6.30
C PRO A 48 6.67 6.87 -6.32
N VAL A 49 5.58 6.14 -6.49
CA VAL A 49 5.63 4.70 -6.72
C VAL A 49 6.20 4.45 -8.11
N GLN A 50 7.42 3.93 -8.20
CA GLN A 50 7.95 3.43 -9.47
C GLN A 50 7.29 2.08 -9.77
N ALA A 51 6.43 2.05 -10.78
CA ALA A 51 5.96 0.80 -11.35
C ALA A 51 7.16 0.02 -11.91
N ALA A 52 7.20 -1.29 -11.65
CA ALA A 52 8.20 -2.15 -12.25
C ALA A 52 8.05 -2.07 -13.78
N GLN A 53 9.18 -1.86 -14.48
CA GLN A 53 9.17 -1.86 -15.94
C GLN A 53 8.74 -3.24 -16.45
N PRO A 54 7.94 -3.32 -17.53
CA PRO A 54 7.57 -4.60 -18.11
C PRO A 54 8.86 -5.31 -18.55
N TRP A 55 8.99 -6.57 -18.14
CA TRP A 55 10.10 -7.40 -18.60
C TRP A 55 9.89 -7.76 -20.07
N PRO A 56 10.93 -7.77 -20.91
CA PRO A 56 12.33 -7.42 -20.64
C PRO A 56 12.62 -5.91 -20.79
N ALA A 57 13.30 -5.31 -19.81
CA ALA A 57 13.73 -3.90 -19.86
C ALA A 57 15.18 -3.71 -20.35
N LYS A 58 15.92 -4.82 -20.53
CA LYS A 58 17.32 -4.86 -20.96
C LYS A 58 17.59 -6.17 -21.70
N PRO A 59 18.69 -6.27 -22.46
CA PRO A 59 19.13 -7.53 -23.06
C PRO A 59 19.15 -8.69 -22.06
N VAL A 60 18.59 -9.83 -22.45
CA VAL A 60 18.48 -11.03 -21.61
C VAL A 60 19.56 -12.02 -22.01
N GLN A 61 20.29 -12.58 -21.05
CA GLN A 61 21.21 -13.67 -21.29
C GLN A 61 20.45 -15.00 -21.27
N PHE A 62 20.53 -15.75 -22.36
CA PHE A 62 19.94 -17.07 -22.51
C PHE A 62 21.03 -18.12 -22.26
N ILE A 63 21.04 -18.69 -21.06
CA ILE A 63 22.09 -19.63 -20.64
C ILE A 63 21.82 -21.02 -21.21
N VAL A 64 22.78 -21.55 -21.94
CA VAL A 64 22.75 -22.94 -22.44
C VAL A 64 23.83 -23.72 -21.68
N PRO A 65 23.45 -24.70 -20.83
CA PRO A 65 24.39 -25.50 -20.03
C PRO A 65 24.99 -26.63 -20.87
N PHE A 66 25.54 -26.28 -22.03
CA PHE A 66 26.12 -27.22 -22.99
C PHE A 66 27.16 -26.49 -23.83
N PRO A 67 28.15 -27.20 -24.41
CA PRO A 67 29.09 -26.60 -25.34
C PRO A 67 28.36 -25.95 -26.52
N ALA A 68 28.93 -24.87 -27.04
CA ALA A 68 28.41 -24.20 -28.23
C ALA A 68 28.42 -25.14 -29.45
N GLY A 69 27.43 -24.98 -30.34
CA GLY A 69 27.29 -25.82 -31.53
C GLY A 69 26.61 -27.18 -31.31
N GLY A 70 26.25 -27.55 -30.08
CA GLY A 70 25.39 -28.70 -29.81
C GLY A 70 23.93 -28.46 -30.19
N VAL A 71 23.10 -29.51 -30.22
CA VAL A 71 21.66 -29.42 -30.52
C VAL A 71 20.95 -28.41 -29.60
N THR A 72 21.34 -28.36 -28.33
CA THR A 72 20.81 -27.44 -27.32
C THR A 72 21.17 -25.98 -27.59
N ASP A 73 22.36 -25.69 -28.11
CA ASP A 73 22.75 -24.34 -28.53
C ASP A 73 21.97 -23.89 -29.78
N ILE A 74 21.81 -24.79 -30.76
CA ILE A 74 21.05 -24.51 -31.99
C ILE A 74 19.59 -24.16 -31.66
N VAL A 75 18.96 -24.98 -30.80
CA VAL A 75 17.58 -24.75 -30.34
C VAL A 75 17.51 -23.48 -29.47
N GLY A 76 18.50 -23.24 -28.60
CA GLY A 76 18.59 -22.02 -27.80
C GLY A 76 18.66 -20.75 -28.65
N ARG A 77 19.42 -20.77 -29.75
CA ARG A 77 19.50 -19.66 -30.72
C ARG A 77 18.18 -19.45 -31.46
N LEU A 78 17.46 -20.51 -31.80
CA LEU A 78 16.13 -20.40 -32.41
C LEU A 78 15.15 -19.70 -31.46
N TYR A 79 15.10 -20.12 -30.20
CA TYR A 79 14.26 -19.46 -29.19
C TYR A 79 14.68 -18.02 -28.92
N ALA A 80 15.98 -17.75 -28.79
CA ALA A 80 16.49 -16.40 -28.59
C ALA A 80 16.06 -15.44 -29.72
N ASN A 81 16.13 -15.90 -30.97
CA ASN A 81 15.68 -15.11 -32.12
C ASN A 81 14.17 -14.83 -32.09
N GLU A 82 13.36 -15.84 -31.76
CA GLU A 82 11.90 -15.67 -31.72
C GLU A 82 11.47 -14.79 -30.54
N LEU A 83 12.05 -15.00 -29.36
CA LEU A 83 11.82 -14.17 -28.19
C LEU A 83 12.23 -12.72 -28.44
N ALA A 84 13.33 -12.49 -29.17
CA ALA A 84 13.74 -11.14 -29.54
C ALA A 84 12.72 -10.46 -30.48
N ARG A 85 12.09 -11.21 -31.39
CA ARG A 85 11.01 -10.69 -32.24
C ARG A 85 9.75 -10.37 -31.44
N LEU A 86 9.35 -11.25 -30.53
CA LEU A 86 8.12 -11.10 -29.75
C LEU A 86 8.23 -10.02 -28.67
N LEU A 87 9.39 -9.89 -28.04
CA LEU A 87 9.59 -9.03 -26.86
C LEU A 87 10.36 -7.74 -27.17
N GLY A 88 10.89 -7.59 -28.39
CA GLY A 88 11.58 -6.38 -28.84
C GLY A 88 12.92 -6.10 -28.15
N GLN A 89 13.42 -7.04 -27.34
CA GLN A 89 14.73 -6.96 -26.68
C GLN A 89 15.62 -8.12 -27.14
N PRO A 90 16.93 -7.91 -27.26
CA PRO A 90 17.83 -8.98 -27.69
C PRO A 90 17.98 -10.05 -26.59
N PHE A 91 17.96 -11.30 -27.02
CA PHE A 91 18.31 -12.48 -26.21
C PHE A 91 19.68 -12.99 -26.65
N ILE A 92 20.66 -12.92 -25.76
CA ILE A 92 22.07 -13.24 -26.04
C ILE A 92 22.36 -14.62 -25.50
N VAL A 93 22.68 -15.58 -26.37
CA VAL A 93 23.02 -16.95 -25.96
C VAL A 93 24.40 -16.98 -25.30
N ASP A 94 24.45 -17.45 -24.05
CA ASP A 94 25.67 -17.66 -23.25
C ASP A 94 25.83 -19.16 -22.96
N ASN A 95 26.81 -19.79 -23.60
CA ASN A 95 27.07 -21.22 -23.45
C ASN A 95 27.98 -21.45 -22.23
N ARG A 96 27.42 -22.01 -21.16
CA ARG A 96 28.15 -22.35 -19.93
C ARG A 96 28.22 -23.86 -19.74
N GLY A 97 29.10 -24.50 -20.50
CA GLY A 97 29.31 -25.94 -20.36
C GLY A 97 30.17 -26.31 -19.14
N GLY A 98 29.81 -27.40 -18.46
CA GLY A 98 30.60 -28.03 -17.40
C GLY A 98 29.86 -29.20 -16.75
N ALA A 99 30.57 -30.14 -16.13
CA ALA A 99 29.97 -31.22 -15.31
C ALA A 99 28.84 -32.08 -15.96
N GLY A 100 28.86 -32.28 -17.29
CA GLY A 100 27.86 -33.11 -17.99
C GLY A 100 26.56 -32.39 -18.35
N GLY A 101 26.50 -31.07 -18.17
CA GLY A 101 25.36 -30.19 -18.43
C GLY A 101 25.53 -28.94 -17.60
#